data_AF-A0A2V8VDB0-F1
#
_entry.id   AF-A0A2V8VDB0-F1
#
_cell.length_a   1.000
_cell.length_b   1.000
_cell.length_c   1.000
_cell.angle_alpha   90.00
_cell.angle_beta   90.00
_cell.angle_gamma   90.00
#
_symmetry.space_group_name_H-M   'P 1'
#
loop_
_entity.id
_entity.type
_entity.pdbx_description
1 polymer ?
#
loop_
_entity_poly.entity_id
_entity_poly.type
_entity_poly.pdbx_seq_one_letter_code
_entity_poly.pdbx_strand_id
1 'polypeptide(L)'
;MTPSAVARRTENLALMLQEVLTAIVRLRSNRQAVSDANSFRIHMREALKSADQEARKRGYNGDAIQLAVFAAVAFLDESILNSRNPLFADWPRKPLQEELFGTHMAGEVFFQNLQKLLGQTDSQELADLLEVYYLCVLLGFGGRYSMGNK
;
A
#
# COMPACT_ATOMS: atom_id res chain seq x y z
N MET A 1 30.83 -19.26 7.05
CA MET A 1 29.41 -19.60 7.30
C MET A 1 28.60 -18.73 6.35
N THR A 2 28.11 -19.30 5.26
CA THR A 2 27.11 -18.63 4.41
C THR A 2 25.86 -18.40 5.26
N PRO A 3 25.30 -17.19 5.32
CA PRO A 3 24.02 -17.00 5.99
C PRO A 3 23.03 -17.91 5.28
N SER A 4 22.45 -18.86 6.01
CA SER A 4 21.35 -19.67 5.52
C SER A 4 20.30 -18.69 5.01
N ALA A 5 20.02 -18.69 3.71
CA ALA A 5 18.93 -17.91 3.14
C ALA A 5 17.67 -18.39 3.87
N VAL A 6 17.21 -17.62 4.85
CA VAL A 6 16.00 -17.93 5.59
C VAL A 6 14.90 -18.03 4.53
N ALA A 7 14.28 -19.21 4.43
CA ALA A 7 13.26 -19.46 3.42
C ALA A 7 12.18 -18.39 3.57
N ARG A 8 12.02 -17.54 2.55
CA ARG A 8 10.99 -16.49 2.57
C ARG A 8 9.63 -17.16 2.70
N ARG A 9 8.76 -16.56 3.52
CA ARG A 9 7.39 -17.04 3.68
C ARG A 9 6.64 -16.83 2.37
N THR A 10 6.05 -17.88 1.83
CA THR A 10 5.19 -17.78 0.64
C THR A 10 3.93 -16.97 0.92
N GLU A 11 3.43 -17.05 2.15
CA GLU A 11 2.23 -16.32 2.60
C GLU A 11 2.64 -15.15 3.52
N ASN A 12 3.06 -14.06 2.88
CA ASN A 12 3.61 -12.85 3.53
C ASN A 12 2.64 -11.64 3.46
N LEU A 13 3.03 -10.51 4.05
CA LEU A 13 2.22 -9.26 4.04
C LEU A 13 1.88 -8.79 2.61
N ALA A 14 2.81 -8.95 1.66
CA ALA A 14 2.58 -8.58 0.27
C ALA A 14 1.47 -9.43 -0.36
N LEU A 15 1.46 -10.75 -0.11
CA LEU A 15 0.39 -11.64 -0.58
C LEU A 15 -0.97 -11.26 0.02
N MET A 16 -1.02 -10.86 1.28
CA MET A 16 -2.27 -10.41 1.92
C MET A 16 -2.83 -9.14 1.29
N LEU A 17 -1.96 -8.26 0.82
CA LEU A 17 -2.32 -7.02 0.12
C LEU A 17 -2.44 -7.19 -1.40
N GLN A 18 -2.31 -8.41 -1.95
CA GLN A 18 -2.26 -8.65 -3.39
C GLN A 18 -3.48 -8.10 -4.14
N GLU A 19 -4.67 -8.18 -3.54
CA GLU A 19 -5.91 -7.74 -4.16
C GLU A 19 -5.92 -6.23 -4.37
N VAL A 20 -5.50 -5.49 -3.33
CA VAL A 20 -5.37 -4.03 -3.36
C VAL A 20 -4.29 -3.62 -4.36
N LEU A 21 -3.10 -4.23 -4.29
CA LEU A 21 -1.99 -3.94 -5.20
C LEU A 21 -2.38 -4.22 -6.67
N THR A 22 -3.08 -5.32 -6.93
CA THR A 22 -3.57 -5.68 -8.26
C THR A 22 -4.59 -4.67 -8.76
N ALA A 23 -5.55 -4.25 -7.92
CA ALA A 23 -6.54 -3.24 -8.27
C ALA A 23 -5.86 -1.91 -8.64
N ILE A 24 -4.84 -1.48 -7.88
CA ILE A 24 -4.06 -0.27 -8.17
C ILE A 24 -3.38 -0.38 -9.54
N VAL A 25 -2.68 -1.48 -9.82
CA VAL A 25 -1.98 -1.67 -11.10
C VAL A 25 -2.95 -1.67 -12.27
N ARG A 26 -4.11 -2.34 -12.12
CA ARG A 26 -5.16 -2.36 -13.15
C ARG A 26 -5.75 -0.97 -13.39
N LEU A 27 -5.95 -0.18 -12.33
CA LEU A 27 -6.39 1.20 -12.42
C LEU A 27 -5.37 2.06 -13.19
N ARG A 28 -4.09 2.02 -12.80
CA ARG A 28 -3.01 2.77 -13.45
C ARG A 28 -2.82 2.38 -14.92
N SER A 29 -3.07 1.11 -15.26
CA SER A 29 -3.00 0.60 -16.62
C SER A 29 -4.26 0.86 -17.46
N ASN A 30 -5.27 1.56 -16.90
CA ASN A 30 -6.58 1.76 -17.50
C ASN A 30 -7.28 0.45 -17.92
N ARG A 31 -7.05 -0.63 -17.16
CA ARG A 31 -7.63 -1.98 -17.35
C ARG A 31 -8.68 -2.34 -16.30
N GLN A 32 -8.99 -1.40 -15.40
CA GLN A 32 -10.07 -1.55 -14.45
C GLN A 32 -11.29 -0.79 -14.96
N ALA A 33 -12.32 -1.51 -15.39
CA ALA A 33 -13.62 -0.94 -15.68
C ALA A 33 -14.28 -0.56 -14.34
N VAL A 34 -14.07 0.68 -13.89
CA VAL A 34 -14.79 1.25 -12.75
C VAL A 34 -16.06 1.86 -13.33
N SER A 35 -17.22 1.39 -12.90
CA SER A 35 -18.53 1.97 -13.26
C SER A 35 -19.08 2.87 -12.16
N ASP A 36 -18.61 2.67 -10.92
CA ASP A 36 -18.99 3.46 -9.74
C ASP A 36 -17.81 3.58 -8.77
N ALA A 37 -17.42 4.82 -8.47
CA ALA A 37 -16.31 5.11 -7.57
C ALA A 37 -16.62 4.79 -6.11
N ASN A 38 -17.90 4.87 -5.69
CA ASN A 38 -18.29 4.52 -4.32
C ASN A 38 -18.20 3.02 -4.08
N SER A 39 -18.72 2.21 -5.00
CA SER A 39 -18.55 0.75 -4.97
C SER A 39 -17.07 0.36 -4.98
N PHE A 40 -16.24 1.03 -5.80
CA PHE A 40 -14.79 0.80 -5.79
C PHE A 40 -14.18 1.13 -4.41
N ARG A 41 -14.57 2.26 -3.80
CA ARG A 41 -14.10 2.63 -2.46
C ARG A 41 -14.46 1.57 -1.41
N ILE A 42 -15.71 1.11 -1.41
CA ILE A 42 -16.20 0.08 -0.46
C ILE A 42 -15.37 -1.19 -0.64
N HIS A 43 -15.20 -1.65 -1.87
CA HIS A 43 -14.41 -2.84 -2.17
C HIS A 43 -12.95 -2.72 -1.71
N MET A 44 -12.29 -1.57 -1.95
CA MET A 44 -10.93 -1.34 -1.47
C MET A 44 -10.83 -1.36 0.06
N ARG A 45 -11.83 -0.79 0.76
CA ARG A 45 -11.87 -0.83 2.23
C ARG A 45 -12.05 -2.25 2.77
N GLU A 46 -12.91 -3.05 2.14
CA GLU A 46 -13.13 -4.44 2.50
C GLU A 46 -11.89 -5.29 2.26
N ALA A 47 -11.20 -5.08 1.13
CA ALA A 47 -9.94 -5.76 0.83
C ALA A 47 -8.84 -5.42 1.85
N LEU A 48 -8.68 -4.14 2.21
CA LEU A 48 -7.72 -3.72 3.26
C LEU A 48 -8.05 -4.32 4.63
N LYS A 49 -9.35 -4.36 5.00
CA LYS A 49 -9.80 -4.97 6.25
C LYS A 49 -9.53 -6.48 6.28
N SER A 50 -9.80 -7.17 5.16
CA SER A 50 -9.51 -8.60 5.03
C SER A 50 -8.02 -8.89 5.12
N ALA A 51 -7.18 -8.06 4.50
CA ALA A 51 -5.73 -8.15 4.58
C ALA A 51 -5.22 -7.96 6.03
N ASP A 52 -5.72 -6.95 6.76
CA ASP A 52 -5.38 -6.74 8.18
C ASP A 52 -5.76 -7.95 9.04
N GLN A 53 -6.99 -8.46 8.87
CA GLN A 53 -7.47 -9.62 9.63
C GLN A 53 -6.66 -10.89 9.35
N GLU A 54 -6.32 -11.14 8.09
CA GLU A 54 -5.49 -12.27 7.71
C GLU A 54 -4.07 -12.13 8.27
N ALA A 55 -3.46 -10.95 8.20
CA ALA A 55 -2.15 -10.70 8.79
C ALA A 55 -2.13 -10.95 10.30
N ARG A 56 -3.16 -10.51 11.02
CA ARG A 56 -3.30 -10.78 12.47
C ARG A 56 -3.39 -12.27 12.77
N LYS A 57 -4.18 -13.03 12.00
CA LYS A 57 -4.30 -14.49 12.17
C LYS A 57 -2.96 -15.21 12.00
N ARG A 58 -2.06 -14.63 11.22
CA ARG A 58 -0.71 -15.17 10.99
C ARG A 58 0.35 -14.67 11.97
N GLY A 59 -0.06 -13.89 12.97
CA GLY A 59 0.81 -13.45 14.06
C GLY A 59 1.69 -12.26 13.74
N TYR A 60 1.39 -11.49 12.68
CA TYR A 60 2.07 -10.22 12.44
C TYR A 60 1.75 -9.21 13.53
N ASN A 61 2.74 -8.41 13.92
CA ASN A 61 2.55 -7.31 14.84
C ASN A 61 1.58 -6.27 14.25
N GLY A 62 0.65 -5.77 15.07
CA GLY A 62 -0.30 -4.74 14.67
C GLY A 62 0.35 -3.51 14.05
N ASP A 63 1.53 -3.10 14.52
CA ASP A 63 2.27 -1.96 13.98
C ASP A 63 2.79 -2.26 12.56
N ALA A 64 3.31 -3.47 12.33
CA ALA A 64 3.76 -3.90 11.00
C ALA A 64 2.59 -3.95 10.01
N ILE A 65 1.44 -4.45 10.45
CA ILE A 65 0.21 -4.49 9.65
C ILE A 65 -0.24 -3.06 9.30
N GLN A 66 -0.28 -2.16 10.28
CA GLN A 66 -0.66 -0.77 10.05
C GLN A 66 0.29 -0.07 9.06
N LEU A 67 1.60 -0.29 9.17
CA LEU A 67 2.59 0.27 8.24
C LEU A 67 2.44 -0.29 6.82
N ALA A 68 2.08 -1.57 6.66
CA ALA A 68 1.83 -2.18 5.36
C ALA A 68 0.53 -1.65 4.71
N VAL A 69 -0.56 -1.60 5.48
CA VAL A 69 -1.85 -1.05 5.05
C VAL A 69 -1.70 0.42 4.68
N PHE A 70 -0.95 1.19 5.47
CA PHE A 70 -0.65 2.59 5.18
C PHE A 70 0.06 2.76 3.84
N ALA A 71 1.09 1.95 3.58
CA ALA A 71 1.83 1.98 2.32
C ALA A 71 0.90 1.72 1.11
N ALA A 72 0.04 0.71 1.20
CA ALA A 72 -0.92 0.38 0.14
C ALA A 72 -1.96 1.50 -0.06
N VAL A 73 -2.45 2.12 1.02
CA VAL A 73 -3.40 3.25 0.96
C VAL A 73 -2.77 4.48 0.32
N ALA A 74 -1.54 4.83 0.69
CA ALA A 74 -0.81 5.93 0.08
C ALA A 74 -0.66 5.71 -1.44
N PHE A 75 -0.33 4.49 -1.86
CA PHE A 75 -0.21 4.14 -3.27
C PHE A 75 -1.56 4.17 -4.02
N LEU A 76 -2.62 3.69 -3.39
CA LEU A 76 -3.98 3.71 -3.95
C LEU A 76 -4.45 5.15 -4.19
N ASP A 77 -4.35 6.01 -3.17
CA ASP A 77 -4.77 7.40 -3.29
C ASP A 77 -3.96 8.14 -4.33
N GLU A 78 -2.63 8.01 -4.33
CA GLU A 78 -1.81 8.64 -5.37
C GLU A 78 -2.22 8.19 -6.79
N SER A 79 -2.54 6.91 -6.96
CA SER A 79 -2.93 6.37 -8.26
C SER A 79 -4.28 6.88 -8.72
N ILE A 80 -5.23 7.08 -7.81
CA ILE A 80 -6.55 7.66 -8.11
C ILE A 80 -6.45 9.16 -8.38
N LEU A 81 -5.73 9.89 -7.53
CA LEU A 81 -5.56 11.35 -7.64
C LEU A 81 -4.80 11.75 -8.91
N ASN A 82 -3.87 10.90 -9.37
CA ASN A 82 -3.19 11.08 -10.66
C ASN A 82 -3.97 10.53 -11.85
N SER A 83 -5.08 9.80 -11.62
CA SER A 83 -5.92 9.30 -12.70
C SER A 83 -6.68 10.46 -13.35
N ARG A 84 -6.85 10.41 -14.67
CA ARG A 84 -7.72 11.35 -15.40
C ARG A 84 -9.17 10.87 -15.47
N ASN A 85 -9.55 9.92 -14.62
CA ASN A 85 -10.88 9.29 -14.67
C ASN A 85 -11.89 10.16 -13.91
N PRO A 86 -12.91 10.73 -14.60
CA PRO A 86 -13.88 11.64 -13.97
C PRO A 86 -14.75 10.97 -12.91
N LEU A 87 -14.85 9.63 -12.88
CA LEU A 87 -15.60 8.91 -11.85
C LEU A 87 -15.03 9.17 -10.45
N PHE A 88 -13.73 9.46 -10.34
CA PHE A 88 -13.06 9.74 -9.08
C PHE A 88 -13.02 11.24 -8.72
N ALA A 89 -13.83 12.09 -9.37
CA ALA A 89 -13.82 13.53 -9.13
C ALA A 89 -14.07 13.93 -7.66
N ASP A 90 -14.84 13.12 -6.92
CA ASP A 90 -15.11 13.35 -5.49
C ASP A 90 -14.06 12.75 -4.56
N TRP A 91 -13.16 11.89 -5.06
CA TRP A 91 -12.13 11.23 -4.25
C TRP A 91 -11.21 12.20 -3.49
N PRO A 92 -10.75 13.33 -4.09
CA PRO A 92 -9.92 14.31 -3.39
C PRO A 92 -10.58 14.94 -2.15
N ARG A 93 -11.91 14.90 -2.02
CA ARG A 93 -12.61 15.47 -0.86
C ARG A 93 -12.34 14.71 0.43
N LYS A 94 -12.11 13.40 0.33
CA LYS A 94 -11.78 12.54 1.46
C LYS A 94 -11.03 11.30 0.97
N PRO A 95 -9.73 11.41 0.66
CA PRO A 95 -8.90 10.25 0.30
C PRO A 95 -8.87 9.20 1.42
N LEU A 96 -8.47 7.96 1.12
CA LEU A 96 -8.43 6.91 2.14
C LEU A 96 -7.33 7.14 3.18
N GLN A 97 -6.23 7.81 2.85
CA GLN A 97 -5.17 8.24 3.76
C GLN A 97 -5.72 9.16 4.87
N GLU A 98 -6.66 10.03 4.51
CA GLU A 98 -7.30 10.93 5.46
C GLU A 98 -8.35 10.18 6.28
N GLU A 99 -9.19 9.37 5.61
CA GLU A 99 -10.24 8.61 6.30
C GLU A 99 -9.67 7.61 7.32
N LEU A 100 -8.60 6.90 6.97
CA LEU A 100 -8.09 5.78 7.77
C LEU A 100 -6.95 6.18 8.71
N PHE A 101 -6.16 7.20 8.34
CA PHE A 101 -4.96 7.58 9.09
C PHE A 101 -4.92 9.06 9.50
N GLY A 102 -5.92 9.86 9.11
CA GLY A 102 -5.99 11.28 9.49
C GLY A 102 -4.85 12.11 8.93
N THR A 103 -4.25 11.72 7.80
CA THR A 103 -3.13 12.44 7.19
C THR A 103 -3.40 12.79 5.73
N HIS A 104 -2.95 13.98 5.34
CA HIS A 104 -2.92 14.41 3.93
C HIS A 104 -1.53 14.28 3.30
N MET A 105 -0.51 13.89 4.09
CA MET A 105 0.89 13.85 3.67
C MET A 105 1.42 12.42 3.53
N ALA A 106 0.59 11.45 3.12
CA ALA A 106 1.04 10.06 3.10
C ALA A 106 2.23 9.83 2.16
N GLY A 107 2.33 10.61 1.07
CA GLY A 107 3.49 10.62 0.18
C GLY A 107 4.81 10.96 0.86
N GLU A 108 4.81 11.77 1.92
CA GLU A 108 6.02 12.07 2.70
C GLU A 108 6.23 11.05 3.81
N VAL A 109 5.16 10.76 4.57
CA VAL A 109 5.19 9.83 5.71
C VAL A 109 5.59 8.43 5.26
N PHE A 110 5.21 8.00 4.05
CA PHE A 110 5.66 6.74 3.45
C PHE A 110 7.20 6.64 3.46
N PHE A 111 7.90 7.64 2.95
CA PHE A 111 9.37 7.58 2.86
C PHE A 111 10.04 7.79 4.22
N GLN A 112 9.41 8.54 5.14
CA GLN A 112 9.87 8.63 6.52
C GLN A 112 9.78 7.27 7.23
N ASN A 113 8.67 6.53 7.03
CA ASN A 113 8.50 5.18 7.57
C ASN A 113 9.52 4.22 6.94
N LEU A 114 9.68 4.25 5.61
CA LEU A 114 10.67 3.43 4.91
C LEU A 114 12.09 3.67 5.46
N GLN A 115 12.48 4.93 5.67
CA GLN A 115 13.79 5.27 6.22
C GLN A 115 13.98 4.72 7.65
N LYS A 116 12.94 4.78 8.49
CA LYS A 116 12.99 4.19 9.84
C LYS A 116 13.11 2.67 9.77
N LEU A 117 12.34 2.01 8.90
CA LEU A 117 12.35 0.56 8.72
C LEU A 117 13.73 0.04 8.26
N LEU A 118 14.38 0.74 7.33
CA LEU A 118 15.72 0.38 6.85
C LEU A 118 16.81 0.49 7.93
N GLY A 119 16.55 1.19 9.04
CA GLY A 119 17.46 1.29 10.18
C GLY A 119 17.19 0.27 11.29
N GLN A 120 16.17 -0.59 11.15
CA GLN A 120 15.84 -1.61 12.15
C GLN A 120 16.71 -2.86 12.02
N THR A 121 16.78 -3.64 13.09
CA THR A 121 17.45 -4.95 13.07
C THR A 121 16.69 -5.92 12.17
N ASP A 122 17.44 -6.68 11.36
CA ASP A 122 16.88 -7.67 10.44
C ASP A 122 15.97 -8.69 11.12
N SER A 123 14.79 -8.88 10.53
CA SER A 123 13.83 -9.93 10.91
C SER A 123 13.00 -10.35 9.69
N GLN A 124 12.35 -11.51 9.77
CA GLN A 124 11.43 -11.96 8.72
C GLN A 124 10.25 -11.00 8.57
N GLU A 125 9.68 -10.52 9.67
CA GLU A 125 8.58 -9.54 9.65
C GLU A 125 8.99 -8.22 9.00
N LEU A 126 10.20 -7.73 9.31
CA LEU A 126 10.74 -6.54 8.66
C LEU A 126 10.96 -6.76 7.16
N ALA A 127 11.46 -7.92 6.75
CA ALA A 127 11.62 -8.25 5.33
C ALA A 127 10.27 -8.29 4.59
N ASP A 128 9.25 -8.93 5.19
CA ASP A 128 7.89 -8.99 4.65
C ASP A 128 7.27 -7.59 4.53
N LEU A 129 7.51 -6.71 5.51
CA LEU A 129 7.04 -5.33 5.50
C LEU A 129 7.76 -4.49 4.44
N LEU A 130 9.09 -4.60 4.35
CA LEU A 130 9.89 -3.90 3.34
C LEU A 130 9.52 -4.35 1.93
N GLU A 131 9.10 -5.60 1.73
CA GLU A 131 8.58 -6.08 0.45
C GLU A 131 7.33 -5.30 0.00
N VAL A 132 6.41 -4.98 0.92
CA VAL A 132 5.22 -4.16 0.60
C VAL A 132 5.63 -2.76 0.14
N TYR A 133 6.56 -2.11 0.85
CA TYR A 133 7.09 -0.79 0.47
C TYR A 133 7.80 -0.84 -0.89
N TYR A 134 8.62 -1.88 -1.08
CA TYR A 134 9.33 -2.12 -2.33
C TYR A 134 8.36 -2.27 -3.50
N LEU A 135 7.30 -3.08 -3.36
CA LEU A 135 6.29 -3.27 -4.39
C LEU A 135 5.55 -1.97 -4.72
N CYS A 136 5.21 -1.14 -3.72
CA CYS A 136 4.58 0.16 -3.99
C CYS A 136 5.48 1.03 -4.89
N VAL A 137 6.77 1.15 -4.57
CA VAL A 137 7.73 1.93 -5.37
C VAL A 137 7.94 1.31 -6.75
N LEU A 138 8.13 -0.02 -6.82
CA LEU A 138 8.33 -0.76 -8.07
C LEU A 138 7.16 -0.59 -9.05
N LEU A 139 5.94 -0.54 -8.51
CA LEU A 139 4.70 -0.37 -9.28
C LEU A 139 4.39 1.12 -9.60
N GLY A 140 5.29 2.02 -9.23
CA GLY A 140 5.29 3.41 -9.66
C GLY A 140 4.71 4.41 -8.65
N PHE A 141 4.70 4.08 -7.36
CA PHE A 141 4.48 5.06 -6.31
C PHE A 141 5.64 6.06 -6.25
N GLY A 142 5.34 7.34 -6.45
CA GLY A 142 6.32 8.42 -6.41
C GLY A 142 6.37 9.17 -5.08
N GLY A 143 5.23 9.30 -4.39
CA GLY A 143 5.05 10.12 -3.19
C GLY A 143 5.65 11.51 -3.35
N ARG A 144 6.41 11.94 -2.34
CA ARG A 144 7.11 13.25 -2.37
C ARG A 144 8.08 13.43 -3.56
N TYR A 145 8.51 12.35 -4.21
CA TYR A 145 9.43 12.41 -5.36
C TYR A 145 8.70 12.47 -6.71
N SER A 146 7.36 12.38 -6.73
CA SER A 146 6.55 12.41 -7.96
C SER A 146 6.69 13.72 -8.76
N MET A 147 7.03 14.85 -8.11
CA MET A 147 7.21 16.15 -8.76
C MET A 147 8.62 16.37 -9.35
N GLY A 148 9.57 15.45 -9.14
CA GLY A 148 10.94 15.58 -9.66
C GLY A 148 11.16 14.99 -11.06
N ASN A 149 10.15 14.37 -11.66
CA ASN A 149 10.31 13.55 -12.88
C ASN A 149 9.19 13.78 -13.92
N LYS A 150 8.79 15.04 -14.12
CA LYS A 150 7.93 15.46 -15.24
C LYS A 150 8.70 16.35 -16.20
#